data_AF-A0A2D6CZ66-F1
#
_entry.id   AF-A0A2D6CZ66-F1
#
_cell.length_a   1.000
_cell.length_b   1.000
_cell.length_c   1.000
_cell.angle_alpha   90.00
_cell.angle_beta   90.00
_cell.angle_gamma   90.00
#
_symmetry.space_group_name_H-M   'P 1'
#
loop_
_entity.id
_entity.type
_entity.pdbx_description
1 polymer ?
#
loop_
_entity_poly.entity_id
_entity_poly.type
_entity_poly.pdbx_seq_one_letter_code
_entity_poly.pdbx_strand_id
1 'polypeptide(L)'
;MARAWKSPKSGRTQRPYLDGIGSRVIRYSRRPTTKGPTRGGPGRMALHEHDTALTARQRQVLEATVDRYIATAEPVGSRTLVQWAGWDVSPATVRNAMAQLEELGYLHQPHTSAGRVPSQMGYRAYVDGLLQSQGADSQAPKSDVRKRLLTRYRDLAPDEWESLFRSTCQLLSQLSHYIGVVIGGETGDRILERLELVALGGRSLMTVLILKPGIVRQRIVTTESELDAAAVRVVVAVLNDRLAGKTLREIRMFASEMETLSDWFRGEHRTTAIEVTRAAFLRDYDTDVYWDGVRNVIGGDELDGPRQNALYGALESRESLATLFDAATHTRLRGEAVRALIGTEIPGFGLDGCSFVAATYYLGDDTFGVVGVIGPMRMQYPKVIPLVGATADLITQQFDGLQ
;
A
#
# COMPACT_ATOMS: atom_id res chain seq x y z
N MET A 1 -58.84 -14.75 -32.88
CA MET A 1 -57.81 -14.87 -33.93
C MET A 1 -56.80 -15.93 -33.52
N ALA A 2 -57.05 -17.19 -33.92
CA ALA A 2 -56.15 -18.33 -33.73
C ALA A 2 -55.57 -18.74 -35.09
N ARG A 3 -54.25 -18.82 -35.21
CA ARG A 3 -53.44 -19.45 -36.27
C ARG A 3 -52.01 -19.60 -35.72
N ALA A 4 -51.21 -20.60 -36.03
CA ALA A 4 -51.39 -21.91 -36.63
C ALA A 4 -50.06 -22.67 -36.42
N TRP A 5 -50.20 -23.97 -36.30
CA TRP A 5 -49.20 -25.02 -36.17
C TRP A 5 -48.39 -25.19 -37.47
N LYS A 6 -47.06 -25.35 -37.40
CA LYS A 6 -46.22 -26.13 -38.35
C LYS A 6 -44.90 -26.58 -37.70
N SER A 7 -44.79 -27.88 -37.43
CA SER A 7 -43.55 -28.69 -37.53
C SER A 7 -43.50 -29.31 -38.95
N PRO A 8 -42.42 -29.94 -39.48
CA PRO A 8 -41.47 -30.84 -38.79
C PRO A 8 -40.02 -30.94 -39.37
N LYS A 9 -39.24 -31.90 -38.80
CA LYS A 9 -38.12 -32.74 -39.34
C LYS A 9 -36.76 -32.50 -38.67
N SER A 10 -36.36 -33.31 -37.68
CA SER A 10 -35.86 -34.72 -37.70
C SER A 10 -34.34 -34.81 -37.88
N GLY A 11 -33.65 -35.24 -36.82
CA GLY A 11 -32.21 -35.53 -36.83
C GLY A 11 -31.75 -36.24 -35.55
N ARG A 12 -32.10 -37.53 -35.45
CA ARG A 12 -31.45 -38.65 -34.73
C ARG A 12 -30.41 -38.38 -33.60
N THR A 13 -30.79 -38.87 -32.41
CA THR A 13 -30.05 -39.78 -31.48
C THR A 13 -28.57 -39.51 -31.15
N GLN A 14 -28.28 -39.25 -29.86
CA GLN A 14 -27.70 -40.21 -28.91
C GLN A 14 -27.59 -39.59 -27.49
N ARG A 15 -28.07 -40.31 -26.47
CA ARG A 15 -27.65 -40.22 -25.05
C ARG A 15 -26.51 -41.25 -24.83
N PRO A 16 -25.83 -41.38 -23.67
CA PRO A 16 -25.63 -40.51 -22.48
C PRO A 16 -24.14 -40.46 -22.03
N TYR A 17 -23.77 -39.66 -21.01
CA TYR A 17 -23.12 -40.16 -19.76
C TYR A 17 -22.90 -39.02 -18.76
N LEU A 18 -23.37 -39.23 -17.53
CA LEU A 18 -23.01 -38.49 -16.32
C LEU A 18 -21.82 -39.22 -15.69
N ASP A 19 -20.76 -38.53 -15.27
CA ASP A 19 -20.11 -38.75 -13.97
C ASP A 19 -18.92 -37.80 -13.71
N GLY A 20 -18.87 -37.28 -12.48
CA GLY A 20 -17.61 -37.06 -11.75
C GLY A 20 -16.88 -35.72 -11.90
N ILE A 21 -17.40 -34.64 -11.32
CA ILE A 21 -16.55 -33.48 -10.94
C ILE A 21 -16.00 -33.74 -9.54
N GLY A 22 -14.86 -34.42 -9.49
CA GLY A 22 -14.04 -34.59 -8.29
C GLY A 22 -13.10 -33.39 -8.10
N SER A 23 -13.29 -32.67 -7.01
CA SER A 23 -12.40 -31.66 -6.45
C SER A 23 -10.97 -32.20 -6.25
N ARG A 24 -9.96 -31.60 -6.89
CA ARG A 24 -8.54 -31.85 -6.57
C ARG A 24 -7.99 -30.75 -5.67
N VAL A 25 -7.85 -31.09 -4.39
CA VAL A 25 -7.06 -30.39 -3.38
C VAL A 25 -5.61 -30.86 -3.51
N ILE A 26 -4.67 -29.97 -3.79
CA ILE A 26 -3.23 -30.27 -3.76
C ILE A 26 -2.72 -29.98 -2.35
N ARG A 27 -2.33 -31.03 -1.62
CA ARG A 27 -1.66 -30.97 -0.31
C ARG A 27 -0.16 -31.15 -0.51
N TYR A 28 0.66 -30.18 -0.08
CA TYR A 28 2.10 -30.38 0.09
C TYR A 28 2.38 -30.90 1.50
N SER A 29 2.89 -32.13 1.60
CA SER A 29 3.40 -32.70 2.84
C SER A 29 4.91 -32.44 2.97
N ARG A 30 5.36 -31.83 4.05
CA ARG A 30 6.78 -31.78 4.44
C ARG A 30 7.07 -32.92 5.41
N ARG A 31 8.10 -33.73 5.12
CA ARG A 31 8.85 -34.50 6.13
C ARG A 31 10.36 -34.37 5.89
N PRO A 32 11.20 -34.48 6.95
CA PRO A 32 12.58 -34.00 6.93
C PRO A 32 13.64 -35.11 6.85
N THR A 33 14.91 -34.67 6.75
CA THR A 33 16.21 -35.38 6.91
C THR A 33 16.73 -36.09 5.64
N THR A 34 18.02 -36.14 5.26
CA THR A 34 19.34 -36.13 5.93
C THR A 34 20.49 -35.64 5.00
N LYS A 35 21.68 -35.38 5.60
CA LYS A 35 22.96 -34.86 5.06
C LYS A 35 23.64 -35.61 3.89
N GLY A 36 24.20 -34.84 2.93
CA GLY A 36 25.50 -34.97 2.20
C GLY A 36 25.75 -36.17 1.25
N PRO A 37 26.71 -36.12 0.28
CA PRO A 37 27.81 -35.15 0.10
C PRO A 37 27.95 -34.52 -1.32
N THR A 38 28.91 -33.59 -1.39
CA THR A 38 29.41 -32.77 -2.51
C THR A 38 29.67 -33.46 -3.86
N ARG A 39 29.22 -32.84 -4.96
CA ARG A 39 29.95 -32.60 -6.23
C ARG A 39 29.15 -31.71 -7.18
N GLY A 40 29.87 -31.00 -8.04
CA GLY A 40 29.45 -29.77 -8.72
C GLY A 40 28.23 -29.87 -9.63
N GLY A 41 27.52 -28.74 -9.71
CA GLY A 41 26.40 -28.50 -10.61
C GLY A 41 26.50 -27.09 -11.22
N PRO A 42 25.96 -26.89 -12.43
CA PRO A 42 26.28 -25.77 -13.32
C PRO A 42 25.38 -24.55 -13.10
N GLY A 43 25.87 -23.38 -13.51
CA GLY A 43 25.04 -22.25 -13.96
C GLY A 43 24.26 -21.50 -12.87
N ARG A 44 24.89 -20.49 -12.26
CA ARG A 44 24.17 -19.32 -11.75
C ARG A 44 23.46 -18.68 -12.94
N MET A 45 22.17 -18.94 -13.12
CA MET A 45 21.33 -18.09 -13.96
C MET A 45 21.34 -16.69 -13.35
N ALA A 46 21.73 -15.75 -14.20
CA ALA A 46 22.04 -14.37 -13.88
C ALA A 46 20.87 -13.69 -13.16
N LEU A 47 21.17 -13.15 -11.97
CA LEU A 47 20.52 -11.93 -11.53
C LEU A 47 20.93 -10.86 -12.55
N HIS A 48 19.98 -10.13 -13.11
CA HIS A 48 20.24 -9.05 -14.06
C HIS A 48 21.08 -7.95 -13.38
N GLU A 49 22.40 -8.08 -13.47
CA GLU A 49 23.35 -6.97 -13.39
C GLU A 49 23.17 -6.11 -14.65
N HIS A 50 22.38 -5.06 -14.54
CA HIS A 50 22.45 -3.92 -15.46
C HIS A 50 22.71 -2.64 -14.68
N ASP A 51 23.70 -2.66 -13.78
CA ASP A 51 24.31 -1.43 -13.28
C ASP A 51 25.33 -0.93 -14.30
N THR A 52 24.82 -0.51 -15.47
CA THR A 52 25.64 0.22 -16.44
C THR A 52 25.63 1.67 -15.98
N ALA A 53 26.60 2.04 -15.13
CA ALA A 53 26.67 3.37 -14.55
C ALA A 53 26.56 4.44 -15.67
N LEU A 54 25.45 5.17 -15.67
CA LEU A 54 25.23 6.26 -16.63
C LEU A 54 26.39 7.25 -16.54
N THR A 55 26.93 7.64 -17.69
CA THR A 55 27.92 8.73 -17.74
C THR A 55 27.30 10.02 -17.19
N ALA A 56 28.13 10.94 -16.68
CA ALA A 56 27.65 12.24 -16.17
C ALA A 56 26.76 12.98 -17.19
N ARG A 57 27.11 12.88 -18.48
CA ARG A 57 26.31 13.48 -19.56
C ARG A 57 24.98 12.77 -19.76
N GLN A 58 24.96 11.45 -19.80
CA GLN A 58 23.71 10.68 -19.95
C GLN A 58 22.78 10.94 -18.77
N ARG A 59 23.30 10.99 -17.54
CA ARG A 59 22.53 11.36 -16.35
C ARG A 59 21.93 12.75 -16.48
N GLN A 60 22.74 13.76 -16.83
CA GLN A 60 22.28 15.13 -17.05
C GLN A 60 21.19 15.23 -18.13
N VAL A 61 21.34 14.50 -19.23
CA VAL A 61 20.34 14.43 -20.32
C VAL A 61 19.06 13.74 -19.88
N LEU A 62 19.16 12.65 -19.12
CA LEU A 62 18.02 11.93 -18.57
C LEU A 62 17.23 12.82 -17.60
N GLU A 63 17.90 13.44 -16.64
CA GLU A 63 17.28 14.35 -15.65
C GLU A 63 16.53 15.49 -16.33
N ALA A 64 17.20 16.21 -17.23
CA ALA A 64 16.57 17.31 -17.98
C ALA A 64 15.39 16.83 -18.84
N THR A 65 15.48 15.61 -19.40
CA THR A 65 14.39 15.04 -20.21
C THR A 65 13.18 14.71 -19.34
N VAL A 66 13.40 14.11 -18.17
CA VAL A 66 12.35 13.79 -17.20
C VAL A 66 11.71 15.07 -16.66
N ASP A 67 12.50 16.06 -16.24
CA ASP A 67 12.01 17.36 -15.78
C ASP A 67 11.13 18.04 -16.82
N ARG A 68 11.61 18.10 -18.07
CA ARG A 68 10.88 18.73 -19.17
C ARG A 68 9.59 17.97 -19.46
N TYR A 69 9.63 16.65 -19.49
CA TYR A 69 8.45 15.83 -19.74
C TYR A 69 7.41 15.98 -18.62
N ILE A 70 7.83 15.97 -17.34
CA ILE A 70 6.95 16.25 -16.20
C ILE A 70 6.22 17.58 -16.38
N ALA A 71 6.94 18.63 -16.82
CA ALA A 71 6.40 19.96 -16.99
C ALA A 71 5.44 20.11 -18.19
N THR A 72 5.65 19.40 -19.30
CA THR A 72 4.89 19.65 -20.55
C THR A 72 4.01 18.51 -21.02
N ALA A 73 4.22 17.27 -20.56
CA ALA A 73 3.62 16.06 -21.12
C ALA A 73 3.93 15.83 -22.62
N GLU A 74 4.92 16.54 -23.18
CA GLU A 74 5.26 16.48 -24.60
C GLU A 74 6.59 15.75 -24.83
N PRO A 75 6.69 14.88 -25.86
CA PRO A 75 7.96 14.25 -26.23
C PRO A 75 9.09 15.27 -26.42
N VAL A 76 10.22 15.05 -25.75
CA VAL A 76 11.29 16.03 -25.64
C VAL A 76 12.32 15.84 -26.75
N GLY A 77 12.59 16.90 -27.51
CA GLY A 77 13.62 16.91 -28.55
C GLY A 77 14.96 17.47 -28.06
N SER A 78 16.07 17.06 -28.67
CA SER A 78 17.42 17.50 -28.27
C SER A 78 17.64 19.01 -28.40
N ARG A 79 17.08 19.66 -29.43
CA ARG A 79 17.12 21.13 -29.58
C ARG A 79 16.40 21.83 -28.44
N THR A 80 15.18 21.36 -28.11
CA THR A 80 14.38 21.89 -27.01
C THR A 80 15.13 21.78 -25.70
N LEU A 81 15.77 20.63 -25.44
CA LEU A 81 16.53 20.38 -24.23
C LEU A 81 17.73 21.34 -24.09
N VAL A 82 18.53 21.52 -25.15
CA VAL A 82 19.69 22.43 -25.16
C VAL A 82 19.25 23.87 -24.89
N GLN A 83 18.19 24.33 -25.56
CA GLN A 83 17.67 25.69 -25.39
C GLN A 83 17.10 25.92 -23.99
N TRP A 84 16.33 24.97 -23.48
CA TRP A 84 15.69 25.06 -22.17
C TRP A 84 16.71 25.02 -21.03
N ALA A 85 17.71 24.12 -21.12
CA ALA A 85 18.71 23.95 -20.08
C ALA A 85 19.91 24.91 -20.20
N GLY A 86 19.97 25.71 -21.27
CA GLY A 86 21.05 26.69 -21.51
C GLY A 86 22.43 26.06 -21.66
N TRP A 87 22.52 24.85 -22.23
CA TRP A 87 23.80 24.14 -22.31
C TRP A 87 24.64 24.61 -23.49
N ASP A 88 25.95 24.75 -23.24
CA ASP A 88 26.96 24.99 -24.27
C ASP A 88 27.38 23.69 -24.98
N VAL A 89 26.40 22.99 -25.57
CA VAL A 89 26.64 21.81 -26.41
C VAL A 89 25.73 21.78 -27.63
N SER A 90 26.19 21.13 -28.69
CA SER A 90 25.40 20.99 -29.90
C SER A 90 24.15 20.10 -29.68
N PRO A 91 23.02 20.38 -30.34
CA PRO A 91 21.86 19.47 -30.34
C PRO A 91 22.15 18.07 -30.88
N ALA A 92 23.22 17.90 -31.69
CA ALA A 92 23.66 16.60 -32.17
C ALA A 92 24.29 15.76 -31.04
N THR A 93 25.09 16.38 -30.17
CA THR A 93 25.66 15.73 -28.98
C THR A 93 24.56 15.23 -28.04
N VAL A 94 23.55 16.06 -27.78
CA VAL A 94 22.40 15.67 -26.94
C VAL A 94 21.57 14.58 -27.62
N ARG A 95 21.35 14.66 -28.94
CA ARG A 95 20.64 13.61 -29.69
C ARG A 95 21.33 12.24 -29.57
N ASN A 96 22.66 12.21 -29.64
CA ASN A 96 23.43 10.97 -29.46
C ASN A 96 23.27 10.40 -28.04
N ALA A 97 23.32 11.26 -27.01
CA ALA A 97 23.08 10.83 -25.63
C ALA A 97 21.65 10.31 -25.43
N MET A 98 20.64 10.96 -26.02
CA MET A 98 19.25 10.49 -25.98
C MET A 98 19.06 9.15 -26.70
N ALA A 99 19.77 8.92 -27.81
CA ALA A 99 19.75 7.63 -28.52
C ALA A 99 20.36 6.51 -27.67
N GLN A 100 21.49 6.78 -27.00
CA GLN A 100 22.10 5.81 -26.07
C GLN A 100 21.19 5.52 -24.88
N LEU A 101 20.55 6.55 -24.30
CA LEU A 101 19.57 6.36 -23.22
C LEU A 101 18.36 5.53 -23.66
N GLU A 102 17.95 5.64 -24.93
CA GLU A 102 16.92 4.78 -25.50
C GLU A 102 17.41 3.33 -25.67
N GLU A 103 18.59 3.12 -26.22
CA GLU A 103 19.19 1.78 -26.36
C GLU A 103 19.35 1.09 -25.00
N LEU A 104 19.68 1.87 -23.96
CA LEU A 104 19.74 1.40 -22.58
C LEU A 104 18.36 1.21 -21.94
N GLY A 105 17.28 1.68 -22.55
CA GLY A 105 15.90 1.52 -22.08
C GLY A 105 15.39 2.60 -21.10
N TYR A 106 16.14 3.67 -20.85
CA TYR A 106 15.72 4.78 -19.98
C TYR A 106 14.74 5.74 -20.66
N LEU A 107 14.84 5.86 -21.98
CA LEU A 107 13.96 6.68 -22.82
C LEU A 107 13.34 5.83 -23.94
N HIS A 108 12.26 6.29 -24.55
CA HIS A 108 11.75 5.69 -25.79
C HIS A 108 11.11 6.74 -26.71
N GLN A 109 10.94 6.41 -28.01
CA GLN A 109 10.07 7.19 -28.91
C GLN A 109 8.65 6.63 -28.86
N PRO A 110 7.65 7.48 -28.64
CA PRO A 110 6.26 7.07 -28.87
C PRO A 110 5.95 6.92 -30.37
N HIS A 111 6.54 7.78 -31.22
CA HIS A 111 6.36 7.76 -32.68
C HIS A 111 7.67 8.11 -33.40
N THR A 112 7.84 7.65 -34.64
CA THR A 112 9.08 7.78 -35.44
C THR A 112 9.57 9.23 -35.64
N SER A 113 8.69 10.23 -35.53
CA SER A 113 9.00 11.66 -35.64
C SER A 113 8.95 12.43 -34.32
N ALA A 114 8.53 11.79 -33.23
CA ALA A 114 8.40 12.43 -31.92
C ALA A 114 9.77 12.56 -31.22
N GLY A 115 9.84 13.43 -30.22
CA GLY A 115 10.94 13.43 -29.24
C GLY A 115 10.98 12.15 -28.41
N ARG A 116 11.75 12.16 -27.32
CA ARG A 116 11.81 11.06 -26.36
C ARG A 116 10.95 11.33 -25.14
N VAL A 117 10.43 10.26 -24.56
CA VAL A 117 9.75 10.29 -23.26
C VAL A 117 10.42 9.29 -22.31
N PRO A 118 10.36 9.51 -20.98
CA PRO A 118 10.91 8.57 -20.00
C PRO A 118 10.18 7.23 -20.03
N SER A 119 10.94 6.14 -19.86
CA SER A 119 10.38 4.85 -19.46
C SER A 119 10.22 4.79 -17.93
N GLN A 120 9.62 3.72 -17.40
CA GLN A 120 9.64 3.44 -15.96
C GLN A 120 11.07 3.45 -15.40
N MET A 121 12.04 2.86 -16.13
CA MET A 121 13.44 2.84 -15.72
C MET A 121 14.07 4.25 -15.75
N GLY A 122 13.66 5.09 -16.71
CA GLY A 122 14.01 6.51 -16.74
C GLY A 122 13.54 7.26 -15.49
N TYR A 123 12.26 7.09 -15.11
CA TYR A 123 11.74 7.66 -13.88
C TYR A 123 12.43 7.12 -12.63
N ARG A 124 12.71 5.81 -12.58
CA ARG A 124 13.40 5.18 -11.45
C ARG A 124 14.77 5.82 -11.20
N ALA A 125 15.62 5.86 -12.23
CA ALA A 125 16.95 6.45 -12.10
C ALA A 125 16.92 7.94 -11.74
N TYR A 126 15.95 8.69 -12.28
CA TYR A 126 15.74 10.09 -11.91
C TYR A 126 15.37 10.25 -10.44
N VAL A 127 14.39 9.48 -9.95
CA VAL A 127 13.95 9.54 -8.55
C VAL A 127 15.03 9.09 -7.59
N ASP A 128 15.84 8.09 -7.96
CA ASP A 128 16.97 7.64 -7.13
C ASP A 128 18.00 8.76 -6.97
N GLY A 129 18.28 9.52 -8.02
CA GLY A 129 19.12 10.73 -7.95
C GLY A 129 18.53 11.82 -7.03
N LEU A 130 17.20 12.01 -7.06
CA LEU A 130 16.53 12.95 -6.14
C LEU A 130 16.65 12.49 -4.68
N LEU A 131 16.43 11.20 -4.40
CA LEU A 131 16.52 10.66 -3.03
C LEU A 131 17.95 10.73 -2.48
N GLN A 132 18.97 10.50 -3.32
CA GLN A 132 20.38 10.64 -2.93
C GLN A 132 20.78 12.09 -2.63
N SER A 133 20.25 13.06 -3.39
CA SER A 133 20.55 14.48 -3.19
C SER A 133 19.81 15.10 -1.99
N GLN A 134 18.66 14.54 -1.59
CA GLN A 134 17.86 15.04 -0.45
C GLN A 134 18.60 14.95 0.90
N GLY A 135 19.64 14.11 1.01
CA GLY A 135 20.50 14.01 2.20
C GLY A 135 21.47 15.19 2.39
N ALA A 136 21.65 16.05 1.38
CA ALA A 136 22.67 17.10 1.40
C ALA A 136 22.11 18.52 1.64
N ASP A 137 20.91 18.86 1.15
CA ASP A 137 20.48 20.28 1.18
C ASP A 137 18.96 20.51 0.88
N SER A 138 18.07 19.74 1.52
CA SER A 138 16.63 19.86 1.24
C SER A 138 15.97 21.10 1.88
N GLN A 139 16.15 22.25 1.23
CA GLN A 139 15.35 23.48 1.34
C GLN A 139 14.06 23.37 0.49
N ALA A 140 13.23 22.34 0.72
CA ALA A 140 11.82 22.44 0.33
C ALA A 140 11.10 23.34 1.35
N PRO A 141 9.93 23.95 1.06
CA PRO A 141 9.27 24.92 1.94
C PRO A 141 8.66 24.22 3.16
N LYS A 142 9.54 23.71 4.05
CA LYS A 142 9.21 23.14 5.35
C LYS A 142 8.32 24.12 6.10
N SER A 143 8.51 25.42 5.94
CA SER A 143 7.71 26.46 6.60
C SER A 143 6.23 26.43 6.21
N ASP A 144 5.87 26.28 4.94
CA ASP A 144 4.47 26.47 4.51
C ASP A 144 3.64 25.22 4.70
N VAL A 145 4.23 24.06 4.43
CA VAL A 145 3.63 22.75 4.74
C VAL A 145 3.45 22.61 6.25
N ARG A 146 4.49 22.92 7.04
CA ARG A 146 4.44 22.91 8.52
C ARG A 146 3.41 23.89 9.06
N LYS A 147 3.37 25.13 8.59
CA LYS A 147 2.35 26.11 9.02
C LYS A 147 0.94 25.59 8.73
N ARG A 148 0.66 25.09 7.53
CA ARG A 148 -0.67 24.60 7.16
C ARG A 148 -1.07 23.37 7.98
N LEU A 149 -0.16 22.42 8.18
CA LEU A 149 -0.42 21.24 9.02
C LEU A 149 -0.63 21.64 10.48
N LEU A 150 0.26 22.45 11.07
CA LEU A 150 0.12 22.91 12.46
C LEU A 150 -1.18 23.70 12.70
N THR A 151 -1.62 24.53 11.76
CA THR A 151 -2.91 25.22 11.86
C THR A 151 -4.07 24.22 11.87
N ARG A 152 -4.04 23.18 11.03
CA ARG A 152 -5.08 22.15 11.02
C ARG A 152 -5.02 21.24 12.25
N TYR A 153 -3.85 21.09 12.86
CA TYR A 153 -3.64 20.24 14.03
C TYR A 153 -3.99 20.93 15.35
N ARG A 154 -3.97 22.26 15.41
CA ARG A 154 -4.23 23.04 16.64
C ARG A 154 -5.60 22.81 17.27
N ASP A 155 -6.58 22.41 16.47
CA ASP A 155 -7.97 22.24 16.91
C ASP A 155 -8.35 20.77 17.13
N LEU A 156 -7.40 19.84 16.93
CA LEU A 156 -7.63 18.41 17.13
C LEU A 156 -7.44 18.03 18.59
N ALA A 157 -8.40 17.30 19.16
CA ALA A 157 -8.24 16.71 20.47
C ALA A 157 -7.19 15.57 20.41
N PRO A 158 -6.42 15.32 21.50
CA PRO A 158 -5.39 14.28 21.58
C PRO A 158 -5.82 12.86 21.18
N ASP A 159 -7.12 12.58 21.21
CA ASP A 159 -7.76 11.29 21.01
C ASP A 159 -8.47 11.15 19.65
N GLU A 160 -8.44 12.17 18.79
CA GLU A 160 -9.10 12.17 17.47
C GLU A 160 -8.15 11.81 16.31
N TRP A 161 -7.47 10.67 16.40
CA TRP A 161 -6.54 10.18 15.36
C TRP A 161 -7.15 10.10 13.97
N GLU A 162 -8.43 9.71 13.88
CA GLU A 162 -9.16 9.69 12.62
C GLU A 162 -9.21 11.07 11.96
N SER A 163 -9.49 12.12 12.74
CA SER A 163 -9.59 13.49 12.25
C SER A 163 -8.22 14.00 11.78
N LEU A 164 -7.15 13.63 12.50
CA LEU A 164 -5.77 13.90 12.10
C LEU A 164 -5.43 13.27 10.74
N PHE A 165 -5.68 11.97 10.59
CA PHE A 165 -5.36 11.24 9.37
C PHE A 165 -6.18 11.73 8.17
N ARG A 166 -7.48 11.97 8.35
CA ARG A 166 -8.34 12.53 7.31
C ARG A 166 -7.88 13.93 6.87
N SER A 167 -7.53 14.79 7.82
CA SER A 167 -7.01 16.14 7.54
C SER A 167 -5.67 16.09 6.81
N THR A 168 -4.82 15.13 7.15
CA THR A 168 -3.53 14.90 6.49
C THR A 168 -3.71 14.49 5.04
N CYS A 169 -4.57 13.50 4.75
CA CYS A 169 -4.85 13.06 3.38
C CYS A 169 -5.36 14.21 2.51
N GLN A 170 -6.30 15.00 3.05
CA GLN A 170 -6.83 16.17 2.37
C GLN A 170 -5.75 17.20 2.04
N LEU A 171 -4.86 17.50 2.98
CA LEU A 171 -3.81 18.47 2.73
C LEU A 171 -2.79 17.94 1.70
N LEU A 172 -2.37 16.69 1.83
CA LEU A 172 -1.48 16.06 0.84
C LEU A 172 -2.09 16.12 -0.55
N SER A 173 -3.36 15.76 -0.67
CA SER A 173 -4.09 15.85 -1.92
C SER A 173 -4.13 17.28 -2.49
N GLN A 174 -4.44 18.28 -1.64
CA GLN A 174 -4.52 19.68 -2.06
C GLN A 174 -3.16 20.25 -2.49
N LEU A 175 -2.09 19.91 -1.80
CA LEU A 175 -0.75 20.45 -2.07
C LEU A 175 -0.07 19.74 -3.23
N SER A 176 -0.31 18.42 -3.38
CA SER A 176 0.29 17.60 -4.43
C SER A 176 -0.52 17.57 -5.73
N HIS A 177 -1.83 17.82 -5.66
CA HIS A 177 -2.80 17.55 -6.74
C HIS A 177 -2.87 16.08 -7.15
N TYR A 178 -2.62 15.17 -6.21
CA TYR A 178 -2.73 13.73 -6.40
C TYR A 178 -3.62 13.14 -5.29
N ILE A 179 -3.65 11.81 -5.18
CA ILE A 179 -4.35 11.12 -4.09
C ILE A 179 -3.44 11.12 -2.87
N GLY A 180 -3.87 11.75 -1.78
CA GLY A 180 -3.19 11.65 -0.49
C GLY A 180 -3.67 10.41 0.24
N VAL A 181 -2.75 9.63 0.79
CA VAL A 181 -3.04 8.39 1.53
C VAL A 181 -2.35 8.45 2.88
N VAL A 182 -3.07 8.06 3.93
CA VAL A 182 -2.51 7.79 5.25
C VAL A 182 -2.98 6.42 5.66
N ILE A 183 -2.01 5.59 5.97
CA ILE A 183 -2.17 4.24 6.46
C ILE A 183 -1.71 4.26 7.92
N GLY A 184 -2.67 4.19 8.84
CA GLY A 184 -2.42 3.82 10.23
C GLY A 184 -1.87 2.41 10.25
N GLY A 185 -0.66 2.23 10.78
CA GLY A 185 -0.05 0.91 10.81
C GLY A 185 -0.85 -0.04 11.67
N GLU A 186 -0.57 -1.32 11.45
CA GLU A 186 -1.28 -2.38 12.13
C GLU A 186 -1.19 -2.14 13.63
N THR A 187 -2.35 -2.14 14.27
CA THR A 187 -2.43 -2.27 15.72
C THR A 187 -1.85 -3.58 16.25
N GLY A 188 -1.23 -4.38 15.37
CA GLY A 188 -0.58 -5.64 15.65
C GLY A 188 0.34 -5.61 16.86
N ASP A 189 1.25 -4.65 16.97
CA ASP A 189 2.17 -4.60 18.12
C ASP A 189 1.56 -3.94 19.36
N ARG A 190 0.32 -3.41 19.26
CA ARG A 190 -0.38 -2.91 20.44
C ARG A 190 -0.74 -4.08 21.34
N ILE A 191 -0.47 -3.90 22.63
CA ILE A 191 -0.76 -4.90 23.64
C ILE A 191 -2.22 -4.73 24.08
N LEU A 192 -2.99 -5.82 24.04
CA LEU A 192 -4.29 -5.87 24.67
C LEU A 192 -4.11 -5.82 26.18
N GLU A 193 -4.49 -4.72 26.81
CA GLU A 193 -4.47 -4.59 28.26
C GLU A 193 -5.69 -5.27 28.87
N ARG A 194 -6.87 -5.05 28.28
CA ARG A 194 -8.11 -5.59 28.80
C ARG A 194 -9.19 -5.67 27.72
N LEU A 195 -10.05 -6.68 27.83
CA LEU A 195 -11.24 -6.84 27.01
C LEU A 195 -12.48 -6.82 27.91
N GLU A 196 -13.48 -6.02 27.57
CA GLU A 196 -14.81 -6.08 28.17
C GLU A 196 -15.87 -6.46 27.14
N LEU A 197 -16.96 -7.06 27.59
CA LEU A 197 -18.13 -7.38 26.78
C LEU A 197 -19.38 -6.80 27.44
N VAL A 198 -20.20 -6.13 26.64
CA VAL A 198 -21.51 -5.60 27.04
C VAL A 198 -22.57 -6.24 26.17
N ALA A 199 -23.54 -6.94 26.76
CA ALA A 199 -24.65 -7.48 26.00
C ALA A 199 -25.59 -6.34 25.55
N LEU A 200 -25.86 -6.25 24.24
CA LEU A 200 -26.78 -5.25 23.68
C LEU A 200 -28.22 -5.78 23.53
N GLY A 201 -28.43 -7.07 23.82
CA GLY A 201 -29.69 -7.77 23.64
C GLY A 201 -29.63 -8.78 22.49
N GLY A 202 -30.39 -9.87 22.64
CA GLY A 202 -30.36 -10.99 21.71
C GLY A 202 -28.97 -11.60 21.60
N ARG A 203 -28.48 -11.74 20.36
CA ARG A 203 -27.15 -12.30 20.03
C ARG A 203 -26.06 -11.26 19.79
N SER A 204 -26.32 -9.99 20.15
CA SER A 204 -25.38 -8.89 19.90
C SER A 204 -24.62 -8.52 21.17
N LEU A 205 -23.30 -8.47 21.07
CA LEU A 205 -22.40 -8.05 22.13
C LEU A 205 -21.53 -6.89 21.64
N MET A 206 -21.29 -5.90 22.48
CA MET A 206 -20.27 -4.88 22.25
C MET A 206 -18.99 -5.30 22.98
N THR A 207 -17.93 -5.52 22.22
CA THR A 207 -16.57 -5.71 22.73
C THR A 207 -15.89 -4.36 22.89
N VAL A 208 -15.29 -4.13 24.05
CA VAL A 208 -14.45 -2.97 24.32
C VAL A 208 -13.02 -3.46 24.56
N LEU A 209 -12.10 -3.10 23.68
CA LEU A 209 -10.69 -3.45 23.73
C LEU A 209 -9.90 -2.25 24.25
N ILE A 210 -9.23 -2.41 25.39
CA ILE A 210 -8.32 -1.42 25.96
C ILE A 210 -6.91 -1.85 25.56
N LEU A 211 -6.21 -0.99 24.83
CA LEU A 211 -4.93 -1.25 24.19
C LEU A 211 -3.87 -0.27 24.70
N LYS A 212 -2.61 -0.72 24.79
CA LYS A 212 -1.50 0.19 25.09
C LYS A 212 -0.95 0.87 23.83
N PRO A 213 -0.65 2.19 23.87
CA PRO A 213 -0.88 3.12 24.99
C PRO A 213 -2.29 3.76 24.95
N GLY A 214 -3.15 3.46 25.93
CA GLY A 214 -4.39 4.21 26.24
C GLY A 214 -5.53 4.19 25.20
N ILE A 215 -5.47 3.35 24.18
CA ILE A 215 -6.44 3.35 23.07
C ILE A 215 -7.60 2.42 23.39
N VAL A 216 -8.83 2.92 23.23
CA VAL A 216 -10.05 2.11 23.38
C VAL A 216 -10.67 1.86 22.01
N ARG A 217 -10.89 0.59 21.65
CA ARG A 217 -11.62 0.18 20.44
C ARG A 217 -12.92 -0.52 20.82
N GLN A 218 -14.02 -0.11 20.21
CA GLN A 218 -15.34 -0.71 20.44
C GLN A 218 -15.85 -1.42 19.18
N ARG A 219 -16.47 -2.58 19.36
CA ARG A 219 -17.01 -3.34 18.24
C ARG A 219 -18.24 -4.15 18.60
N ILE A 220 -19.24 -4.12 17.73
CA ILE A 220 -20.38 -5.03 17.84
C ILE A 220 -20.01 -6.37 17.18
N VAL A 221 -20.18 -7.45 17.94
CA VAL A 221 -20.04 -8.83 17.49
C VAL A 221 -21.36 -9.56 17.63
N THR A 222 -21.61 -10.50 16.72
CA THR A 222 -22.82 -11.33 16.73
C THR A 222 -22.41 -12.77 17.01
N THR A 223 -23.05 -13.39 17.99
CA THR A 223 -22.81 -14.79 18.41
C THR A 223 -23.92 -15.72 17.89
N GLU A 224 -23.69 -17.02 17.91
CA GLU A 224 -24.72 -17.99 17.51
C GLU A 224 -25.82 -18.14 18.56
N SER A 225 -25.47 -18.00 19.83
CA SER A 225 -26.37 -18.05 20.99
C SER A 225 -26.43 -16.72 21.74
N GLU A 226 -27.54 -16.47 22.42
CA GLU A 226 -27.66 -15.36 23.36
C GLU A 226 -26.89 -15.68 24.64
N LEU A 227 -26.22 -14.67 25.20
CA LEU A 227 -25.51 -14.79 26.46
C LEU A 227 -26.24 -14.02 27.56
N ASP A 228 -26.47 -14.67 28.69
CA ASP A 228 -26.89 -13.98 29.90
C ASP A 228 -25.70 -13.28 30.58
N ALA A 229 -25.99 -12.48 31.62
CA ALA A 229 -24.97 -11.73 32.33
C ALA A 229 -23.92 -12.63 33.03
N ALA A 230 -24.28 -13.86 33.40
CA ALA A 230 -23.36 -14.79 34.04
C ALA A 230 -22.37 -15.36 33.01
N ALA A 231 -22.88 -15.80 31.87
CA ALA A 231 -22.09 -16.32 30.76
C ALA A 231 -21.15 -15.25 30.19
N VAL A 232 -21.61 -13.99 30.06
CA VAL A 232 -20.75 -12.86 29.65
C VAL A 232 -19.55 -12.71 30.59
N ARG A 233 -19.75 -12.74 31.92
CA ARG A 233 -18.65 -12.63 32.88
C ARG A 233 -17.64 -13.76 32.74
N VAL A 234 -18.11 -14.99 32.54
CA VAL A 234 -17.23 -16.15 32.33
C VAL A 234 -16.43 -15.99 31.04
N VAL A 235 -17.06 -15.60 29.94
CA VAL A 235 -16.37 -15.37 28.66
C VAL A 235 -15.33 -14.26 28.79
N VAL A 236 -15.67 -13.12 29.41
CA VAL A 236 -14.71 -12.02 29.65
C VAL A 236 -13.51 -12.49 30.46
N ALA A 237 -13.72 -13.23 31.54
CA ALA A 237 -12.62 -13.73 32.38
C ALA A 237 -11.68 -14.64 31.58
N VAL A 238 -12.25 -15.57 30.81
CA VAL A 238 -11.50 -16.51 29.97
C VAL A 238 -10.73 -15.78 28.85
N LEU A 239 -11.33 -14.79 28.20
CA LEU A 239 -10.66 -14.00 27.16
C LEU A 239 -9.50 -13.18 27.74
N ASN A 240 -9.67 -12.54 28.90
CA ASN A 240 -8.59 -11.78 29.51
C ASN A 240 -7.45 -12.68 30.01
N ASP A 241 -7.74 -13.83 30.61
CA ASP A 241 -6.71 -14.81 31.03
C ASP A 241 -5.82 -15.25 29.85
N ARG A 242 -6.42 -15.38 28.67
CA ARG A 242 -5.71 -15.88 27.47
C ARG A 242 -5.09 -14.80 26.61
N LEU A 243 -5.75 -13.65 26.47
CA LEU A 243 -5.41 -12.64 25.47
C LEU A 243 -4.73 -11.40 26.06
N ALA A 244 -4.98 -11.05 27.32
CA ALA A 244 -4.38 -9.86 27.91
C ALA A 244 -2.85 -10.00 27.99
N GLY A 245 -2.12 -8.91 27.76
CA GLY A 245 -0.67 -8.88 27.69
C GLY A 245 -0.07 -9.35 26.36
N LYS A 246 -0.88 -9.87 25.43
CA LYS A 246 -0.44 -10.21 24.08
C LYS A 246 -0.62 -9.05 23.12
N THR A 247 0.23 -9.02 22.10
CA THR A 247 0.08 -8.12 20.97
C THR A 247 -1.14 -8.54 20.13
N LEU A 248 -1.83 -7.59 19.51
CA LEU A 248 -2.95 -7.92 18.62
C LEU A 248 -2.52 -8.82 17.45
N ARG A 249 -1.26 -8.73 17.01
CA ARG A 249 -0.67 -9.59 15.98
C ARG A 249 -0.59 -11.04 16.45
N GLU A 250 -0.09 -11.28 17.66
CA GLU A 250 -0.11 -12.61 18.26
C GLU A 250 -1.54 -13.13 18.35
N ILE A 251 -2.48 -12.32 18.87
CA ILE A 251 -3.89 -12.72 18.99
C ILE A 251 -4.49 -13.06 17.61
N ARG A 252 -4.18 -12.29 16.56
CA ARG A 252 -4.61 -12.56 15.18
C ARG A 252 -4.05 -13.87 14.64
N MET A 253 -2.74 -14.10 14.80
CA MET A 253 -2.11 -15.36 14.38
C MET A 253 -2.79 -16.54 15.06
N PHE A 254 -3.01 -16.47 16.38
CA PHE A 254 -3.72 -17.53 17.11
C PHE A 254 -5.17 -17.69 16.67
N ALA A 255 -5.88 -16.59 16.45
CA ALA A 255 -7.27 -16.64 16.06
C ALA A 255 -7.45 -17.25 14.65
N SER A 256 -6.45 -17.09 13.77
CA SER A 256 -6.48 -17.63 12.40
C SER A 256 -6.33 -19.16 12.36
N GLU A 257 -5.79 -19.76 13.43
CA GLU A 257 -5.56 -21.20 13.55
C GLU A 257 -6.69 -21.88 14.35
N MET A 258 -7.56 -22.62 13.64
CA MET A 258 -8.77 -23.22 14.20
C MET A 258 -8.49 -24.31 15.27
N GLU A 259 -7.37 -25.04 15.15
CA GLU A 259 -6.94 -26.05 16.12
C GLU A 259 -6.43 -25.40 17.43
N THR A 260 -5.73 -24.28 17.34
CA THR A 260 -5.09 -23.60 18.48
C THR A 260 -6.13 -22.96 19.42
N LEU A 261 -7.19 -22.38 18.86
CA LEU A 261 -8.31 -21.81 19.62
C LEU A 261 -9.11 -22.86 20.42
N SER A 262 -9.20 -24.08 19.88
CA SER A 262 -9.89 -25.20 20.52
C SER A 262 -9.26 -25.56 21.87
N ASP A 263 -7.93 -25.45 21.96
CA ASP A 263 -7.15 -25.86 23.13
C ASP A 263 -7.10 -24.78 24.21
N TRP A 264 -7.17 -23.50 23.81
CA TRP A 264 -7.10 -22.35 24.71
C TRP A 264 -8.36 -22.18 25.55
N PHE A 265 -9.51 -22.43 24.92
CA PHE A 265 -10.82 -22.24 25.52
C PHE A 265 -11.41 -23.60 25.88
N ARG A 266 -11.68 -23.82 27.17
CA ARG A 266 -12.30 -25.04 27.69
C ARG A 266 -13.58 -24.69 28.44
N GLY A 267 -14.52 -25.62 28.51
CA GLY A 267 -15.78 -25.45 29.24
C GLY A 267 -16.97 -25.05 28.37
N GLU A 268 -18.09 -24.78 29.03
CA GLU A 268 -19.43 -24.62 28.43
C GLU A 268 -19.52 -23.49 27.40
N HIS A 269 -18.75 -22.40 27.58
CA HIS A 269 -18.78 -21.22 26.69
C HIS A 269 -17.62 -21.16 25.69
N ARG A 270 -16.93 -22.29 25.43
CA ARG A 270 -15.81 -22.37 24.49
C ARG A 270 -16.15 -21.83 23.11
N THR A 271 -17.27 -22.28 22.53
CA THR A 271 -17.70 -21.88 21.18
C THR A 271 -17.88 -20.36 21.10
N THR A 272 -18.54 -19.78 22.10
CA THR A 272 -18.77 -18.32 22.14
C THR A 272 -17.47 -17.53 22.34
N ALA A 273 -16.54 -18.01 23.18
CA ALA A 273 -15.23 -17.36 23.33
C ALA A 273 -14.45 -17.37 22.00
N ILE A 274 -14.54 -18.46 21.23
CA ILE A 274 -13.97 -18.56 19.88
C ILE A 274 -14.65 -17.57 18.93
N GLU A 275 -15.98 -17.55 18.90
CA GLU A 275 -16.75 -16.61 18.06
C GLU A 275 -16.40 -15.16 18.37
N VAL A 276 -16.38 -14.77 19.65
CA VAL A 276 -16.00 -13.42 20.08
C VAL A 276 -14.56 -13.12 19.69
N THR A 277 -13.61 -14.04 19.89
CA THR A 277 -12.20 -13.82 19.53
C THR A 277 -12.05 -13.64 18.01
N ARG A 278 -12.64 -14.53 17.22
CA ARG A 278 -12.59 -14.46 15.75
C ARG A 278 -13.28 -13.20 15.27
N ALA A 279 -14.49 -12.92 15.77
CA ALA A 279 -15.22 -11.73 15.43
C ALA A 279 -14.35 -10.52 15.77
N ALA A 280 -13.91 -10.34 17.03
CA ALA A 280 -13.19 -9.18 17.59
C ALA A 280 -11.75 -8.97 17.09
N PHE A 281 -11.08 -9.99 16.56
CA PHE A 281 -9.68 -9.87 16.14
C PHE A 281 -9.38 -10.28 14.69
N LEU A 282 -10.20 -11.13 14.03
CA LEU A 282 -9.93 -11.59 12.65
C LEU A 282 -10.69 -10.83 11.56
N ARG A 283 -11.69 -10.03 11.92
CA ARG A 283 -12.36 -9.19 10.93
C ARG A 283 -11.48 -7.99 10.61
N ASP A 284 -11.03 -7.98 9.36
CA ASP A 284 -10.31 -6.94 8.65
C ASP A 284 -8.92 -6.60 9.21
N TYR A 285 -7.98 -6.36 8.29
CA TYR A 285 -6.77 -5.61 8.60
C TYR A 285 -7.23 -4.27 9.19
N ASP A 286 -7.14 -4.15 10.51
CA ASP A 286 -7.59 -2.98 11.31
C ASP A 286 -6.58 -1.82 11.20
N THR A 287 -6.01 -1.71 9.99
CA THR A 287 -5.16 -0.68 9.44
C THR A 287 -6.10 0.46 9.09
N ASP A 288 -6.08 1.54 9.86
CA ASP A 288 -6.94 2.69 9.60
C ASP A 288 -6.44 3.38 8.32
N VAL A 289 -7.07 3.11 7.18
CA VAL A 289 -6.68 3.69 5.89
C VAL A 289 -7.59 4.84 5.54
N TYR A 290 -6.97 5.98 5.25
CA TYR A 290 -7.63 7.19 4.80
C TYR A 290 -7.03 7.60 3.46
N TRP A 291 -7.89 8.03 2.55
CA TRP A 291 -7.44 8.63 1.30
C TRP A 291 -8.39 9.74 0.85
N ASP A 292 -7.86 10.72 0.11
CA ASP A 292 -8.63 11.78 -0.55
C ASP A 292 -7.90 12.19 -1.84
N GLY A 293 -8.61 12.81 -2.78
CA GLY A 293 -8.01 13.35 -4.01
C GLY A 293 -8.17 12.49 -5.25
N VAL A 294 -9.02 11.48 -5.21
CA VAL A 294 -9.30 10.56 -6.33
C VAL A 294 -9.67 11.32 -7.61
N ARG A 295 -10.49 12.37 -7.49
CA ARG A 295 -10.83 13.28 -8.59
C ARG A 295 -9.65 14.02 -9.24
N ASN A 296 -8.50 14.12 -8.57
CA ASN A 296 -7.34 14.81 -9.13
C ASN A 296 -6.58 13.94 -10.12
N VAL A 297 -6.76 12.62 -10.02
CA VAL A 297 -6.04 11.62 -10.83
C VAL A 297 -6.96 11.06 -11.93
N ILE A 298 -8.26 10.95 -11.65
CA ILE A 298 -9.25 10.51 -12.63
C ILE A 298 -9.66 11.64 -13.57
N GLY A 299 -9.79 11.28 -14.85
CA GLY A 299 -10.16 12.21 -15.91
C GLY A 299 -8.97 12.96 -16.52
N GLY A 300 -7.74 12.68 -16.08
CA GLY A 300 -6.52 13.12 -16.75
C GLY A 300 -6.13 12.20 -17.91
N ASP A 301 -5.33 12.71 -18.84
CA ASP A 301 -4.87 11.99 -20.04
C ASP A 301 -3.80 10.91 -19.74
N GLU A 302 -3.26 10.89 -18.52
CA GLU A 302 -2.17 9.99 -18.10
C GLU A 302 -2.61 8.56 -17.81
N LEU A 303 -3.86 8.37 -17.38
CA LEU A 303 -4.39 7.07 -16.99
C LEU A 303 -5.62 6.77 -17.81
N ASP A 304 -5.56 5.69 -18.58
CA ASP A 304 -6.71 5.17 -19.32
C ASP A 304 -7.78 4.59 -18.39
N GLY A 305 -8.98 4.33 -18.95
CA GLY A 305 -10.11 3.79 -18.19
C GLY A 305 -9.78 2.50 -17.40
N PRO A 306 -9.10 1.50 -17.98
CA PRO A 306 -8.66 0.31 -17.25
C PRO A 306 -7.78 0.61 -16.03
N ARG A 307 -6.78 1.49 -16.16
CA ARG A 307 -5.89 1.86 -15.05
C ARG A 307 -6.61 2.70 -13.99
N GLN A 308 -7.52 3.58 -14.40
CA GLN A 308 -8.38 4.31 -13.46
C GLN A 308 -9.23 3.33 -12.64
N ASN A 309 -9.88 2.37 -13.29
CA ASN A 309 -10.69 1.35 -12.61
C ASN A 309 -9.84 0.46 -11.67
N ALA A 310 -8.63 0.08 -12.08
CA ALA A 310 -7.72 -0.66 -11.23
C ALA A 310 -7.27 0.16 -10.01
N LEU A 311 -7.00 1.45 -10.18
CA LEU A 311 -6.68 2.36 -9.09
C LEU A 311 -7.85 2.50 -8.10
N TYR A 312 -9.08 2.68 -8.60
CA TYR A 312 -10.27 2.68 -7.74
C TYR A 312 -10.42 1.38 -6.96
N GLY A 313 -10.34 0.23 -7.65
CA GLY A 313 -10.43 -1.07 -7.01
C GLY A 313 -9.34 -1.30 -5.95
N ALA A 314 -8.11 -0.82 -6.20
CA ALA A 314 -7.02 -0.90 -5.23
C ALA A 314 -7.26 -0.01 -3.99
N LEU A 315 -7.87 1.17 -4.15
CA LEU A 315 -8.19 2.06 -3.03
C LEU A 315 -9.39 1.59 -2.20
N GLU A 316 -10.30 0.82 -2.80
CA GLU A 316 -11.41 0.18 -2.10
C GLU A 316 -11.00 -1.15 -1.43
N SER A 317 -9.93 -1.78 -1.93
CA SER A 317 -9.42 -3.06 -1.43
C SER A 317 -8.47 -2.87 -0.25
N ARG A 318 -8.91 -3.30 0.94
CA ARG A 318 -8.05 -3.34 2.14
C ARG A 318 -6.81 -4.21 1.95
N GLU A 319 -6.91 -5.32 1.23
CA GLU A 319 -5.77 -6.20 0.92
C GLU A 319 -4.72 -5.47 0.07
N SER A 320 -5.17 -4.71 -0.93
CA SER A 320 -4.28 -3.91 -1.77
C SER A 320 -3.58 -2.81 -0.97
N LEU A 321 -4.31 -2.12 -0.08
CA LEU A 321 -3.75 -1.09 0.80
C LEU A 321 -2.77 -1.66 1.83
N ALA A 322 -3.04 -2.85 2.38
CA ALA A 322 -2.09 -3.56 3.24
C ALA A 322 -0.82 -3.94 2.47
N THR A 323 -0.96 -4.39 1.23
CA THR A 323 0.20 -4.69 0.37
C THR A 323 1.03 -3.43 0.06
N LEU A 324 0.38 -2.27 -0.13
CA LEU A 324 1.07 -0.98 -0.28
C LEU A 324 1.80 -0.56 0.99
N PHE A 325 1.20 -0.79 2.16
CA PHE A 325 1.84 -0.56 3.45
C PHE A 325 3.10 -1.40 3.61
N ASP A 326 2.99 -2.71 3.36
CA ASP A 326 4.12 -3.64 3.44
C ASP A 326 5.22 -3.23 2.45
N ALA A 327 4.86 -2.87 1.22
CA ALA A 327 5.84 -2.40 0.24
C ALA A 327 6.50 -1.07 0.61
N ALA A 328 5.82 -0.20 1.34
CA ALA A 328 6.41 1.06 1.82
C ALA A 328 7.29 0.86 3.08
N THR A 329 7.06 -0.20 3.86
CA THR A 329 7.74 -0.45 5.15
C THR A 329 8.82 -1.52 5.08
N HIS A 330 8.72 -2.48 4.15
CA HIS A 330 9.74 -3.50 3.92
C HIS A 330 11.05 -2.80 3.55
N THR A 331 12.15 -3.06 4.28
CA THR A 331 13.48 -2.44 4.17
C THR A 331 13.63 -1.06 4.81
N ARG A 332 13.69 -1.00 6.15
CA ARG A 332 14.44 0.07 6.81
C ARG A 332 15.58 -0.43 7.67
N LEU A 333 16.77 0.06 7.34
CA LEU A 333 17.67 0.67 8.32
C LEU A 333 17.09 2.07 8.64
N ARG A 334 17.12 2.50 9.91
CA ARG A 334 16.72 3.86 10.31
C ARG A 334 17.47 4.89 9.46
N GLY A 335 16.77 5.79 8.75
CA GLY A 335 17.39 6.95 8.08
C GLY A 335 16.87 7.29 6.67
N GLU A 336 16.26 6.37 5.93
CA GLU A 336 15.64 6.71 4.63
C GLU A 336 14.21 7.25 4.84
N ALA A 337 14.07 8.58 4.81
CA ALA A 337 12.83 9.26 5.15
C ALA A 337 11.68 8.97 4.17
N VAL A 338 11.97 8.77 2.87
CA VAL A 338 10.97 8.66 1.80
C VAL A 338 11.35 7.55 0.82
N ARG A 339 10.36 6.76 0.40
CA ARG A 339 10.43 5.74 -0.65
C ARG A 339 9.50 6.12 -1.80
N ALA A 340 9.87 5.74 -3.02
CA ALA A 340 9.02 5.87 -4.19
C ALA A 340 8.95 4.54 -4.94
N LEU A 341 7.75 4.01 -5.16
CA LEU A 341 7.49 2.85 -6.03
C LEU A 341 6.92 3.35 -7.35
N ILE A 342 7.46 2.90 -8.47
CA ILE A 342 7.11 3.39 -9.81
C ILE A 342 6.62 2.21 -10.67
N GLY A 343 5.40 2.33 -11.19
CA GLY A 343 4.80 1.36 -12.10
C GLY A 343 4.73 -0.04 -11.54
N THR A 344 5.42 -0.97 -12.20
CA THR A 344 5.41 -2.39 -11.83
C THR A 344 6.07 -2.69 -10.49
N GLU A 345 6.74 -1.71 -9.87
CA GLU A 345 7.22 -1.81 -8.48
C GLU A 345 6.09 -1.71 -7.45
N ILE A 346 4.94 -1.14 -7.85
CA ILE A 346 3.76 -1.05 -6.99
C ILE A 346 3.06 -2.41 -7.02
N PRO A 347 2.96 -3.12 -5.89
CA PRO A 347 2.26 -4.38 -5.85
C PRO A 347 0.75 -4.16 -5.97
N GLY A 348 0.11 -4.98 -6.81
CA GLY A 348 -1.31 -4.89 -7.11
C GLY A 348 -1.57 -5.03 -8.60
N PHE A 349 -2.65 -5.72 -8.95
CA PHE A 349 -3.00 -5.97 -10.36
C PHE A 349 -3.57 -4.68 -10.99
N GLY A 350 -2.72 -3.86 -11.61
CA GLY A 350 -3.13 -2.75 -12.48
C GLY A 350 -2.70 -1.33 -12.07
N LEU A 351 -1.72 -1.18 -11.17
CA LEU A 351 -1.10 0.12 -10.83
C LEU A 351 0.17 0.41 -11.66
N ASP A 352 0.37 -0.28 -12.77
CA ASP A 352 1.56 -0.18 -13.64
C ASP A 352 1.76 1.20 -14.28
N GLY A 353 0.72 2.04 -14.37
CA GLY A 353 0.81 3.44 -14.82
C GLY A 353 0.98 4.46 -13.69
N CYS A 354 1.03 4.02 -12.44
CA CYS A 354 1.04 4.88 -11.27
C CYS A 354 2.43 4.97 -10.62
N SER A 355 2.54 5.86 -9.65
CA SER A 355 3.67 5.98 -8.73
C SER A 355 3.13 6.23 -7.32
N PHE A 356 3.79 5.61 -6.34
CA PHE A 356 3.48 5.74 -4.93
C PHE A 356 4.69 6.26 -4.18
N VAL A 357 4.62 7.50 -3.70
CA VAL A 357 5.66 8.12 -2.89
C VAL A 357 5.20 8.09 -1.44
N ALA A 358 5.98 7.46 -0.57
CA ALA A 358 5.58 7.11 0.78
C ALA A 358 6.70 7.38 1.79
N ALA A 359 6.33 7.81 2.98
CA ALA A 359 7.21 7.95 4.14
C ALA A 359 6.54 7.30 5.35
N THR A 360 7.31 6.72 6.25
CA THR A 360 6.72 6.22 7.51
C THR A 360 6.78 7.28 8.57
N TYR A 361 5.77 7.27 9.42
CA TYR A 361 5.77 8.00 10.67
C TYR A 361 5.80 7.02 11.84
N TYR A 362 6.30 7.49 12.97
CA TYR A 362 6.65 6.68 14.12
C TYR A 362 5.86 7.10 15.35
N LEU A 363 5.74 6.20 16.31
CA LEU A 363 5.30 6.47 17.68
C LEU A 363 6.41 5.96 18.60
N GLY A 364 7.22 6.87 19.15
CA GLY A 364 8.48 6.49 19.77
C GLY A 364 9.40 5.78 18.78
N ASP A 365 9.89 4.60 19.14
CA ASP A 365 10.84 3.82 18.32
C ASP A 365 10.17 2.91 17.27
N ASP A 366 8.85 2.74 17.35
CA ASP A 366 8.10 1.80 16.53
C ASP A 366 7.50 2.48 15.29
N THR A 367 7.50 1.76 14.17
CA THR A 367 6.84 2.21 12.94
C THR A 367 5.34 2.20 13.17
N PHE A 368 4.73 3.38 13.31
CA PHE A 368 3.31 3.47 13.55
C PHE A 368 2.52 3.41 12.26
N GLY A 369 3.01 3.94 11.13
CA GLY A 369 2.22 3.98 9.91
C GLY A 369 2.97 4.50 8.69
N VAL A 370 2.25 4.61 7.57
CA VAL A 370 2.74 5.18 6.30
C VAL A 370 1.86 6.35 5.89
N VAL A 371 2.49 7.42 5.43
CA VAL A 371 1.85 8.54 4.75
C VAL A 371 2.41 8.61 3.34
N GLY A 372 1.57 8.89 2.34
CA GLY A 372 2.03 8.92 0.97
C GLY A 372 1.08 9.57 -0.01
N VAL A 373 1.51 9.58 -1.26
CA VAL A 373 0.80 10.14 -2.40
C VAL A 373 0.81 9.14 -3.54
N ILE A 374 -0.36 8.89 -4.14
CA ILE A 374 -0.53 8.06 -5.34
C ILE A 374 -0.93 8.96 -6.51
N GLY A 375 -0.19 8.85 -7.62
CA GLY A 375 -0.46 9.58 -8.86
C GLY A 375 0.07 8.84 -10.10
N PRO A 376 -0.02 9.42 -11.30
CA PRO A 376 0.59 8.85 -12.51
C PRO A 376 2.12 8.85 -12.41
N MET A 377 2.81 8.02 -13.21
CA MET A 377 4.28 8.03 -13.30
C MET A 377 4.86 9.42 -13.59
N ARG A 378 4.16 10.22 -14.41
CA ARG A 378 4.50 11.62 -14.66
C ARG A 378 4.02 12.50 -13.51
N MET A 379 4.67 12.37 -12.35
CA MET A 379 4.39 13.19 -11.18
C MET A 379 5.51 14.20 -10.91
N GLN A 380 5.19 15.27 -10.18
CA GLN A 380 6.18 16.27 -9.75
C GLN A 380 7.04 15.74 -8.58
N TYR A 381 7.86 14.72 -8.80
CA TYR A 381 8.69 14.10 -7.75
C TYR A 381 9.51 15.09 -6.91
N PRO A 382 10.18 16.12 -7.50
CA PRO A 382 10.94 17.11 -6.71
C PRO A 382 10.09 17.87 -5.68
N LYS A 383 8.77 17.99 -5.92
CA LYS A 383 7.81 18.61 -5.00
C LYS A 383 7.19 17.58 -4.06
N VAL A 384 6.84 16.40 -4.55
CA VAL A 384 6.09 15.39 -3.79
C VAL A 384 6.96 14.69 -2.75
N ILE A 385 8.20 14.32 -3.09
CA ILE A 385 9.13 13.65 -2.16
C ILE A 385 9.32 14.44 -0.87
N PRO A 386 9.74 15.73 -0.90
CA PRO A 386 9.92 16.49 0.34
C PRO A 386 8.60 16.79 1.05
N LEU A 387 7.49 16.93 0.33
CA LEU A 387 6.17 17.12 0.93
C LEU A 387 5.77 15.91 1.78
N VAL A 388 5.92 14.70 1.25
CA VAL A 388 5.60 13.44 1.94
C VAL A 388 6.52 13.24 3.14
N GLY A 389 7.83 13.44 2.97
CA GLY A 389 8.80 13.35 4.08
C GLY A 389 8.49 14.34 5.22
N ALA A 390 8.28 15.61 4.89
CA ALA A 390 7.94 16.63 5.89
C ALA A 390 6.62 16.33 6.62
N THR A 391 5.65 15.72 5.93
CA THR A 391 4.37 15.34 6.54
C THR A 391 4.56 14.19 7.54
N ALA A 392 5.36 13.18 7.20
CA ALA A 392 5.69 12.08 8.12
C ALA A 392 6.41 12.56 9.39
N ASP A 393 7.39 13.46 9.24
CA ASP A 393 8.11 14.05 10.36
C ASP A 393 7.16 14.82 11.29
N LEU A 394 6.21 15.56 10.74
CA LEU A 394 5.25 16.36 11.51
C LEU A 394 4.26 15.49 12.28
N ILE A 395 3.79 14.41 11.67
CA ILE A 395 2.92 13.43 12.33
C ILE A 395 3.67 12.76 13.48
N THR A 396 4.92 12.35 13.25
CA THR A 396 5.78 11.74 14.28
C THR A 396 6.01 12.69 15.46
N GLN A 397 6.31 13.97 15.21
CA GLN A 397 6.46 14.98 16.26
C GLN A 397 5.18 15.20 17.09
N GLN A 398 3.99 15.09 16.47
CA GLN A 398 2.74 15.19 17.21
C GLN A 398 2.50 13.96 18.09
N PHE A 399 2.86 12.77 17.61
CA PHE A 399 2.80 11.55 18.40
C PHE A 399 3.74 11.58 19.62
N ASP A 400 4.98 12.04 19.43
CA ASP A 400 5.96 12.12 20.52
C ASP A 400 5.57 13.17 21.58
N GLY A 401 4.87 14.25 21.20
CA GLY A 401 4.40 15.28 22.13
C GLY A 401 3.20 14.89 22.99
N LEU A 402 2.59 13.73 22.71
CA LEU A 402 1.45 13.17 23.44
C LEU A 402 1.85 12.07 24.44
N GLN A 403 3.12 11.66 24.44
CA GLN A 403 3.74 10.81 25.47
C GLN A 403 4.21 11.67 26.65
#